data_AF-A0A1Y2ILR1-F1
#
_entry.id   AF-A0A1Y2ILR1-F1
#
_cell.length_a   1.000
_cell.length_b   1.000
_cell.length_c   1.000
_cell.angle_alpha   90.00
_cell.angle_beta   90.00
_cell.angle_gamma   90.00
#
_symmetry.space_group_name_H-M   'P 1'
#
loop_
_entity.id
_entity.type
_entity.pdbx_description
1 polymer ?
#
loop_
_entity_poly.entity_id
_entity_poly.type
_entity_poly.pdbx_seq_one_letter_code
_entity_poly.pdbx_strand_id
1 'polypeptide(L)'
;MSPPTDVKEVVESEIKEWHFHIYFHQRNADEHQAALELRDAVLRLRRDGAFVAVPLFRVNTDPIGPHPVGSYEIWCPSESFVSVYSYLCLNRGNLSVLIHPLTREERKDHEIRQAWLGPPFPLDLSTLPVRSDEIPLQYASLKLGYSSTAPQLTLEERKRLGANVEQILKGEKEAAKAPSD
;
A
#
# COMPACT_ATOMS: atom_id res chain seq x y z
N MET A 1 20.64 -2.21 -13.44
CA MET A 1 20.96 -0.93 -12.77
C MET A 1 21.10 -1.21 -11.28
N SER A 2 22.05 -0.56 -10.61
CA SER A 2 22.18 -0.63 -9.15
C SER A 2 21.03 0.12 -8.49
N PRO A 3 20.61 -0.27 -7.27
CA PRO A 3 19.64 0.50 -6.49
C PRO A 3 20.13 1.93 -6.23
N PRO A 4 19.24 2.95 -6.27
CA PRO A 4 19.62 4.31 -5.92
C PRO A 4 19.94 4.40 -4.43
N THR A 5 20.97 5.18 -4.09
CA THR A 5 21.42 5.43 -2.71
C THR A 5 21.40 6.92 -2.35
N ASP A 6 21.12 7.81 -3.32
CA ASP A 6 20.96 9.22 -3.03
C ASP A 6 19.70 9.46 -2.19
N VAL A 7 19.89 10.06 -1.00
CA VAL A 7 18.82 10.25 -0.01
C VAL A 7 17.70 11.12 -0.58
N LYS A 8 18.03 12.12 -1.39
CA LYS A 8 17.02 13.02 -1.96
C LYS A 8 16.17 12.27 -2.98
N GLU A 9 16.80 11.56 -3.92
CA GLU A 9 16.11 10.74 -4.92
C GLU A 9 15.14 9.73 -4.28
N VAL A 10 15.61 8.99 -3.26
CA VAL A 10 14.79 7.97 -2.58
C VAL A 10 13.61 8.58 -1.83
N VAL A 11 13.81 9.72 -1.17
CA VAL A 11 12.74 10.41 -0.42
C VAL A 11 11.71 11.03 -1.37
N GLU A 12 12.15 11.62 -2.49
CA GLU A 12 11.26 12.23 -3.47
C GLU A 12 10.44 11.19 -4.25
N SER A 13 10.97 9.97 -4.40
CA SER A 13 10.30 8.86 -5.09
C SER A 13 9.44 7.97 -4.18
N GLU A 14 9.31 8.30 -2.88
CA GLU A 14 8.52 7.54 -1.93
C GLU A 14 7.02 7.48 -2.34
N ILE A 15 6.44 6.28 -2.28
CA ILE A 15 5.03 6.05 -2.59
C ILE A 15 4.14 6.72 -1.54
N LYS A 16 3.13 7.45 -2.00
CA LYS A 16 2.23 8.21 -1.11
C LYS A 16 0.84 7.60 -0.95
N GLU A 17 0.42 6.74 -1.87
CA GLU A 17 -0.90 6.10 -1.84
C GLU A 17 -0.82 4.65 -2.29
N TRP A 18 -1.72 3.83 -1.73
CA TRP A 18 -1.75 2.39 -1.91
C TRP A 18 -3.18 1.89 -2.05
N HIS A 19 -3.35 0.78 -2.77
CA HIS A 19 -4.58 0.00 -2.78
C HIS A 19 -4.38 -1.33 -2.10
N PHE A 20 -5.44 -1.75 -1.40
CA PHE A 20 -5.63 -3.11 -0.91
C PHE A 20 -6.88 -3.67 -1.56
N HIS A 21 -6.76 -4.73 -2.36
CA HIS A 21 -7.91 -5.41 -2.93
C HIS A 21 -8.16 -6.71 -2.17
N ILE A 22 -9.29 -6.78 -1.48
CA ILE A 22 -9.70 -7.96 -0.72
C ILE A 22 -10.42 -8.90 -1.68
N TYR A 23 -9.90 -10.12 -1.84
CA TYR A 23 -10.39 -11.09 -2.81
C TYR A 23 -11.19 -12.22 -2.14
N PHE A 24 -12.23 -12.65 -2.83
CA PHE A 24 -13.07 -13.80 -2.47
C PHE A 24 -13.54 -14.54 -3.73
N HIS A 25 -13.69 -15.85 -3.65
CA HIS A 25 -14.22 -16.65 -4.75
C HIS A 25 -15.71 -16.41 -4.93
N GLN A 26 -16.15 -16.19 -6.17
CA GLN A 26 -17.51 -15.78 -6.54
C GLN A 26 -18.60 -16.76 -6.08
N ARG A 27 -18.25 -18.06 -5.96
CA ARG A 27 -19.16 -19.13 -5.53
C ARG A 27 -18.85 -19.65 -4.12
N ASN A 28 -18.13 -18.89 -3.32
CA ASN A 28 -17.87 -19.19 -1.92
C ASN A 28 -18.60 -18.18 -1.03
N ALA A 29 -19.74 -18.59 -0.48
CA ALA A 29 -20.57 -17.73 0.35
C ALA A 29 -19.86 -17.32 1.66
N ASP A 30 -19.04 -18.21 2.23
CA ASP A 30 -18.32 -17.93 3.48
C ASP A 30 -17.22 -16.88 3.27
N GLU A 31 -16.46 -16.97 2.18
CA GLU A 31 -15.46 -15.94 1.84
C GLU A 31 -16.12 -14.60 1.51
N HIS A 32 -17.24 -14.61 0.76
CA HIS A 32 -17.96 -13.38 0.45
C HIS A 32 -18.46 -12.70 1.73
N GLN A 33 -19.07 -13.47 2.65
CA GLN A 33 -19.52 -12.96 3.94
C GLN A 33 -18.36 -12.42 4.77
N ALA A 34 -17.25 -13.16 4.88
CA ALA A 34 -16.05 -12.72 5.59
C ALA A 34 -15.47 -11.43 5.00
N ALA A 35 -15.49 -11.28 3.67
CA ALA A 35 -15.02 -10.08 2.98
C ALA A 35 -15.89 -8.86 3.33
N LEU A 36 -17.21 -9.02 3.38
CA LEU A 36 -18.12 -7.95 3.79
C LEU A 36 -17.96 -7.58 5.27
N GLU A 37 -17.78 -8.57 6.15
CA GLU A 37 -17.54 -8.33 7.58
C GLU A 37 -16.23 -7.56 7.82
N LEU A 38 -15.16 -7.94 7.10
CA LEU A 38 -13.89 -7.25 7.15
C LEU A 38 -14.03 -5.80 6.64
N ARG A 39 -14.76 -5.59 5.54
CA ARG A 39 -15.06 -4.26 5.01
C ARG A 39 -15.78 -3.39 6.03
N ASP A 40 -16.80 -3.93 6.68
CA ASP A 40 -17.55 -3.23 7.71
C ASP A 40 -16.69 -2.90 8.93
N ALA A 41 -15.78 -3.80 9.31
CA ALA A 41 -14.83 -3.54 10.39
C ALA A 41 -13.87 -2.40 10.05
N VAL A 42 -13.31 -2.37 8.82
CA VAL A 42 -12.49 -1.27 8.32
C VAL A 42 -13.26 0.06 8.34
N LEU A 43 -14.54 0.06 7.92
CA LEU A 43 -15.37 1.27 7.94
C LEU A 43 -15.64 1.78 9.36
N ARG A 44 -15.90 0.88 10.32
CA ARG A 44 -16.05 1.23 11.75
C ARG A 44 -14.75 1.79 12.32
N LEU A 45 -13.62 1.14 12.05
CA LEU A 45 -12.30 1.57 12.52
C LEU A 45 -11.88 2.92 11.93
N ARG A 46 -12.18 3.17 10.65
CA ARG A 46 -12.02 4.49 10.04
C ARG A 46 -12.86 5.55 10.76
N ARG A 47 -14.15 5.27 10.99
CA ARG A 47 -15.07 6.18 11.71
C ARG A 47 -14.54 6.50 13.11
N ASP A 48 -14.00 5.49 13.79
CA ASP A 48 -13.56 5.59 15.18
C ASP A 48 -12.10 6.09 15.32
N GLY A 49 -11.43 6.41 14.20
CA GLY A 49 -10.13 7.07 14.18
C GLY A 49 -8.92 6.15 14.31
N ALA A 50 -9.06 4.85 14.09
CA ALA A 50 -7.93 3.91 14.16
C ALA A 50 -6.91 4.12 13.02
N PHE A 51 -7.39 4.47 11.83
CA PHE A 51 -6.59 4.76 10.63
C PHE A 51 -7.46 5.41 9.55
N VAL A 52 -6.83 5.91 8.49
CA VAL A 52 -7.52 6.33 7.27
C VAL A 52 -7.42 5.22 6.23
N ALA A 53 -8.56 4.63 5.89
CA ALA A 53 -8.71 3.64 4.83
C ALA A 53 -10.08 3.81 4.19
N VAL A 54 -10.18 3.86 2.87
CA VAL A 54 -11.43 4.16 2.18
C VAL A 54 -11.80 2.99 1.25
N PRO A 55 -12.63 2.05 1.72
CA PRO A 55 -13.21 1.04 0.85
C PRO A 55 -14.06 1.68 -0.24
N LEU A 56 -13.88 1.25 -1.49
CA LEU A 56 -14.74 1.65 -2.59
C LEU A 56 -16.18 1.23 -2.28
N PHE A 57 -17.15 2.05 -2.70
CA PHE A 57 -18.57 1.77 -2.43
C PHE A 57 -19.02 0.43 -3.06
N ARG A 58 -18.54 0.15 -4.27
CA ARG A 58 -18.86 -1.07 -5.02
C ARG A 58 -18.07 -2.26 -4.46
N VAL A 59 -18.77 -3.38 -4.32
CA VAL A 59 -18.16 -4.72 -4.20
C VAL A 59 -18.39 -5.43 -5.52
N ASN A 60 -17.32 -5.89 -6.15
CA ASN A 60 -17.36 -6.61 -7.41
C ASN A 60 -17.58 -8.09 -7.09
N THR A 61 -18.72 -8.66 -7.46
CA THR A 61 -19.03 -10.09 -7.25
C THR A 61 -18.51 -10.98 -8.37
N ASP A 62 -17.97 -10.38 -9.42
CA ASP A 62 -17.43 -11.02 -10.63
C ASP A 62 -16.07 -10.40 -10.97
N PRO A 63 -15.25 -11.03 -11.84
CA PRO A 63 -13.98 -10.46 -12.29
C PRO A 63 -14.19 -9.12 -12.99
N ILE A 64 -13.40 -8.11 -12.63
CA ILE A 64 -13.45 -6.77 -13.23
C ILE A 64 -12.03 -6.23 -13.37
N GLY A 65 -11.69 -5.68 -14.54
CA GLY A 65 -10.36 -5.14 -14.81
C GLY A 65 -9.28 -6.23 -14.63
N PRO A 66 -8.20 -5.96 -13.89
CA PRO A 66 -7.14 -6.94 -13.69
C PRO A 66 -7.48 -8.02 -12.64
N HIS A 67 -8.61 -7.88 -11.95
CA HIS A 67 -8.96 -8.72 -10.80
C HIS A 67 -9.73 -9.97 -11.27
N PRO A 68 -9.18 -11.18 -11.10
CA PRO A 68 -9.72 -12.42 -11.67
C PRO A 68 -10.85 -13.06 -10.84
N VAL A 69 -11.17 -12.49 -9.68
CA VAL A 69 -12.20 -12.97 -8.74
C VAL A 69 -13.01 -11.83 -8.16
N GLY A 70 -14.02 -12.16 -7.35
CA GLY A 70 -14.76 -11.16 -6.60
C GLY A 70 -13.82 -10.36 -5.71
N SER A 71 -14.03 -9.04 -5.65
CA SER A 71 -13.12 -8.14 -4.94
C SER A 71 -13.77 -6.83 -4.52
N TYR A 72 -13.13 -6.15 -3.58
CA TYR A 72 -13.31 -4.71 -3.40
C TYR A 72 -11.98 -4.03 -3.05
N GLU A 73 -11.85 -2.79 -3.51
CA GLU A 73 -10.68 -1.93 -3.29
C GLU A 73 -10.82 -1.20 -1.94
N ILE A 74 -9.68 -0.98 -1.28
CA ILE A 74 -9.50 -0.03 -0.18
C ILE A 74 -8.33 0.89 -0.54
N TRP A 75 -8.61 2.18 -0.69
CA TRP A 75 -7.57 3.19 -0.80
C TRP A 75 -6.98 3.53 0.57
N CYS A 76 -5.67 3.68 0.64
CA CYS A 76 -4.94 4.02 1.85
C CYS A 76 -3.80 5.01 1.55
N PRO A 77 -3.71 6.13 2.28
CA PRO A 77 -2.56 7.02 2.21
C PRO A 77 -1.37 6.41 2.96
N SER A 78 -0.15 6.81 2.60
CA SER A 78 1.10 6.35 3.24
C SER A 78 1.10 6.53 4.76
N GLU A 79 0.48 7.61 5.23
CA GLU A 79 0.32 7.99 6.64
C GLU A 79 -0.47 6.95 7.46
N SER A 80 -1.26 6.09 6.81
CA SER A 80 -2.04 5.03 7.47
C SER A 80 -1.65 3.62 7.02
N PHE A 81 -0.69 3.48 6.11
CA PHE A 81 -0.36 2.19 5.49
C PHE A 81 -0.01 1.12 6.52
N VAL A 82 0.89 1.41 7.46
CA VAL A 82 1.33 0.43 8.47
C VAL A 82 0.18 -0.03 9.35
N SER A 83 -0.71 0.88 9.77
CA SER A 83 -1.87 0.56 10.61
C SER A 83 -2.86 -0.34 9.86
N VAL A 84 -3.17 -0.02 8.60
CA VAL A 84 -4.08 -0.80 7.75
C VAL A 84 -3.47 -2.17 7.43
N TYR A 85 -2.20 -2.20 7.00
CA TYR A 85 -1.47 -3.43 6.71
C TYR A 85 -1.45 -4.35 7.92
N SER A 86 -1.10 -3.83 9.10
CA SER A 86 -1.04 -4.61 10.35
C SER A 86 -2.42 -5.19 10.71
N TYR A 87 -3.47 -4.38 10.59
CA TYR A 87 -4.83 -4.83 10.86
C TYR A 87 -5.24 -5.97 9.91
N LEU A 88 -5.04 -5.80 8.60
CA LEU A 88 -5.39 -6.82 7.61
C LEU A 88 -4.54 -8.09 7.76
N CYS A 89 -3.25 -7.94 8.06
CA CYS A 89 -2.36 -9.07 8.32
C CYS A 89 -2.89 -9.98 9.45
N LEU A 90 -3.41 -9.37 10.51
CA LEU A 90 -3.91 -10.09 11.69
C LEU A 90 -5.38 -10.57 11.53
N ASN A 91 -6.20 -9.88 10.74
CA ASN A 91 -7.66 -10.04 10.81
C ASN A 91 -8.33 -10.46 9.49
N ARG A 92 -7.60 -10.62 8.37
CA ARG A 92 -8.21 -11.01 7.08
C ARG A 92 -8.75 -12.44 7.03
N GLY A 93 -8.47 -13.26 8.05
CA GLY A 93 -8.75 -14.69 8.03
C GLY A 93 -8.06 -15.37 6.83
N ASN A 94 -8.86 -16.05 6.00
CA ASN A 94 -8.36 -16.78 4.83
C ASN A 94 -8.38 -15.97 3.52
N LEU A 95 -8.89 -14.73 3.53
CA LEU A 95 -9.03 -13.91 2.31
C LEU A 95 -7.67 -13.45 1.79
N SER A 96 -7.42 -13.58 0.49
CA SER A 96 -6.22 -12.99 -0.12
C SER A 96 -6.37 -11.49 -0.29
N VAL A 97 -5.27 -10.76 -0.13
CA VAL A 97 -5.23 -9.30 -0.33
C VAL A 97 -4.11 -8.94 -1.28
N LEU A 98 -4.45 -8.39 -2.45
CA LEU A 98 -3.49 -7.73 -3.34
C LEU A 98 -3.18 -6.34 -2.78
N ILE A 99 -1.92 -5.99 -2.69
CA ILE A 99 -1.46 -4.68 -2.20
C ILE A 99 -0.57 -4.09 -3.27
N HIS A 100 -0.85 -2.88 -3.75
CA HIS A 100 0.02 -2.24 -4.74
C HIS A 100 0.08 -0.72 -4.54
N PRO A 101 1.19 -0.08 -4.95
CA PRO A 101 1.30 1.38 -4.92
C PRO A 101 0.41 2.02 -5.99
N LEU A 102 0.13 3.32 -5.83
CA LEU A 102 -0.56 4.13 -6.83
C LEU A 102 0.43 5.08 -7.50
N THR A 103 1.03 4.65 -8.59
CA THR A 103 1.90 5.51 -9.40
C THR A 103 1.31 5.76 -10.78
N ARG A 104 2.07 6.45 -11.62
CA ARG A 104 1.75 6.59 -13.04
C ARG A 104 1.96 5.31 -13.83
N GLU A 105 2.60 4.28 -13.27
CA GLU A 105 2.93 3.03 -13.96
C GLU A 105 2.05 1.88 -13.44
N GLU A 106 0.74 2.05 -13.54
CA GLU A 106 -0.28 1.15 -12.97
C GLU A 106 -0.03 -0.32 -13.30
N ARG A 107 0.34 -0.64 -14.55
CA ARG A 107 0.69 -2.02 -14.93
C ARG A 107 1.87 -2.56 -14.12
N LYS A 108 2.95 -1.78 -13.95
CA LYS A 108 4.10 -2.21 -13.12
C LYS A 108 3.73 -2.30 -11.65
N ASP A 109 2.85 -1.42 -11.20
CA ASP A 109 2.35 -1.43 -9.82
C ASP A 109 1.64 -2.75 -9.50
N HIS A 110 0.80 -3.23 -10.42
CA HIS A 110 0.10 -4.52 -10.32
C HIS A 110 0.97 -5.74 -10.65
N GLU A 111 2.00 -5.60 -11.49
CA GLU A 111 2.79 -6.74 -11.97
C GLU A 111 3.95 -7.09 -11.03
N ILE A 112 4.80 -6.09 -10.74
CA ILE A 112 6.11 -6.32 -10.11
C ILE A 112 6.32 -5.58 -8.79
N ARG A 113 5.54 -4.53 -8.50
CA ARG A 113 5.63 -3.78 -7.22
C ARG A 113 4.57 -4.19 -6.21
N GLN A 114 3.68 -5.10 -6.59
CA GLN A 114 2.63 -5.59 -5.72
C GLN A 114 3.21 -6.49 -4.61
N ALA A 115 2.45 -6.61 -3.54
CA ALA A 115 2.60 -7.63 -2.52
C ALA A 115 1.27 -8.35 -2.28
N TRP A 116 1.33 -9.54 -1.68
CA TRP A 116 0.14 -10.29 -1.25
C TRP A 116 0.16 -10.61 0.23
N LEU A 117 -1.00 -10.47 0.87
CA LEU A 117 -1.30 -11.20 2.10
C LEU A 117 -2.13 -12.44 1.73
N GLY A 118 -1.58 -13.63 1.96
CA GLY A 118 -2.19 -14.90 1.54
C GLY A 118 -1.78 -15.32 0.13
N PRO A 119 -2.41 -16.38 -0.42
CA PRO A 119 -2.09 -16.89 -1.76
C PRO A 119 -2.35 -15.85 -2.86
N PRO A 120 -1.42 -15.65 -3.81
CA PRO A 120 -1.62 -14.71 -4.91
C PRO A 120 -2.62 -15.24 -5.94
N PHE A 121 -3.24 -14.32 -6.67
CA PHE A 121 -4.07 -14.64 -7.84
C PHE A 121 -3.40 -14.17 -9.13
N PRO A 122 -3.59 -14.89 -10.26
CA PRO A 122 -3.05 -14.50 -11.55
C PRO A 122 -3.86 -13.33 -12.14
N LEU A 123 -3.34 -12.11 -12.04
CA LEU A 123 -4.00 -10.91 -12.55
C LEU A 123 -4.01 -10.88 -14.08
N ASP A 124 -5.08 -10.33 -14.68
CA ASP A 124 -5.13 -10.03 -16.12
C ASP A 124 -4.64 -8.59 -16.37
N LEU A 125 -3.38 -8.44 -16.72
CA LEU A 125 -2.75 -7.13 -16.89
C LEU A 125 -3.04 -6.50 -18.27
N SER A 126 -3.81 -7.18 -19.14
CA SER A 126 -3.97 -6.77 -20.54
C SER A 126 -4.68 -5.42 -20.71
N THR A 127 -5.51 -5.03 -19.75
CA THR A 127 -6.29 -3.78 -19.78
C THR A 127 -5.59 -2.62 -19.07
N LEU A 128 -4.47 -2.85 -18.36
CA LEU A 128 -3.81 -1.81 -17.58
C LEU A 128 -2.89 -0.94 -18.46
N PRO A 129 -2.95 0.40 -18.33
CA PRO A 129 -2.03 1.28 -19.03
C PRO A 129 -0.60 1.04 -18.56
N VAL A 130 0.35 1.09 -19.50
CA VAL A 130 1.79 0.99 -19.17
C VAL A 130 2.23 2.22 -18.38
N ARG A 131 1.72 3.39 -18.77
CA ARG A 131 1.97 4.66 -18.08
C ARG A 131 0.82 5.63 -18.33
N SER A 132 0.37 6.29 -17.26
CA SER A 132 -0.62 7.36 -17.28
C SER A 132 0.03 8.75 -17.30
N ASP A 133 -0.67 9.74 -17.83
CA ASP A 133 -0.20 11.14 -17.84
C ASP A 133 -0.20 11.75 -16.44
N GLU A 134 -1.23 11.43 -15.66
CA GLU A 134 -1.43 11.89 -14.30
C GLU A 134 -1.33 10.74 -13.30
N ILE A 135 -1.04 11.08 -12.04
CA ILE A 135 -1.19 10.14 -10.92
C ILE A 135 -2.69 9.93 -10.70
N PRO A 136 -3.17 8.68 -10.47
CA PRO A 136 -4.58 8.39 -10.25
C PRO A 136 -5.03 8.87 -8.85
N LEU A 137 -5.11 10.19 -8.68
CA LEU A 137 -5.40 10.82 -7.40
C LEU A 137 -6.80 10.46 -6.90
N GLN A 138 -6.90 9.94 -5.67
CA GLN A 138 -8.17 9.64 -5.02
C GLN A 138 -8.27 10.40 -3.69
N TYR A 139 -9.49 10.84 -3.35
CA TYR A 139 -9.83 11.46 -2.05
C TYR A 139 -8.97 12.68 -1.65
N ALA A 140 -8.63 13.55 -2.60
CA ALA A 140 -7.83 14.77 -2.37
C ALA A 140 -8.34 15.67 -1.24
N SER A 141 -9.66 15.65 -0.96
CA SER A 141 -10.28 16.39 0.14
C SER A 141 -9.75 16.01 1.53
N LEU A 142 -9.16 14.81 1.67
CA LEU A 142 -8.55 14.36 2.92
C LEU A 142 -7.18 14.99 3.19
N LYS A 143 -6.52 15.58 2.18
CA LYS A 143 -5.18 16.18 2.29
C LYS A 143 -4.13 15.22 2.88
N LEU A 144 -4.15 13.98 2.40
CA LEU A 144 -3.19 12.92 2.73
C LEU A 144 -2.57 12.37 1.44
N GLY A 145 -1.54 11.53 1.57
CA GLY A 145 -0.90 10.92 0.42
C GLY A 145 -0.35 11.97 -0.55
N TYR A 146 -0.70 11.89 -1.84
CA TYR A 146 -0.23 12.86 -2.84
C TYR A 146 -0.80 14.26 -2.64
N SER A 147 -1.88 14.41 -1.85
CA SER A 147 -2.48 15.71 -1.51
C SER A 147 -2.02 16.25 -0.15
N SER A 148 -1.05 15.60 0.51
CA SER A 148 -0.57 16.01 1.83
C SER A 148 0.15 17.35 1.78
N THR A 149 -0.20 18.22 2.72
CA THR A 149 0.50 19.50 2.97
C THR A 149 1.28 19.48 4.29
N ALA A 150 1.42 18.30 4.90
CA ALA A 150 2.13 18.17 6.16
C ALA A 150 3.62 18.50 5.96
N PRO A 151 4.24 19.26 6.89
CA PRO A 151 5.67 19.53 6.83
C PRO A 151 6.48 18.24 6.76
N GLN A 152 7.48 18.23 5.87
CA GLN A 152 8.41 17.11 5.71
C GLN A 152 9.77 17.47 6.31
N LEU A 153 10.49 16.46 6.81
CA LEU A 153 11.88 16.65 7.23
C LEU A 153 12.74 17.14 6.07
N THR A 154 13.56 18.14 6.35
CA THR A 154 14.57 18.63 5.41
C THR A 154 15.63 17.55 5.14
N LEU A 155 16.35 17.68 4.02
CA LEU A 155 17.43 16.75 3.68
C LEU A 155 18.53 16.71 4.76
N GLU A 156 18.86 17.85 5.35
CA GLU A 156 19.85 17.95 6.42
C GLU A 156 19.39 17.26 7.71
N GLU A 157 18.11 17.42 8.09
CA GLU A 157 17.54 16.70 9.23
C GLU A 157 17.56 15.18 9.00
N ARG A 158 17.20 14.72 7.80
CA ARG A 158 17.24 13.30 7.43
C ARG A 158 18.65 12.73 7.51
N LYS A 159 19.65 13.43 6.94
CA LYS A 159 21.06 13.03 7.01
C LYS A 159 21.57 12.97 8.44
N ARG A 160 21.19 13.96 9.28
CA ARG A 160 21.54 13.96 10.70
C ARG A 160 20.94 12.77 11.45
N LEU A 161 19.68 12.43 11.17
CA LEU A 161 19.04 11.23 11.74
C LEU A 161 19.76 9.95 11.30
N GLY A 162 20.10 9.82 10.02
CA GLY A 162 20.87 8.69 9.51
C GLY A 162 22.23 8.55 10.20
N ALA A 163 22.98 9.64 10.33
CA ALA A 163 24.27 9.63 11.05
C ALA A 163 24.13 9.22 12.52
N ASN A 164 23.04 9.61 13.18
CA ASN A 164 22.76 9.19 14.55
C ASN A 164 22.43 7.70 14.65
N VAL A 165 21.66 7.15 13.69
CA VAL A 165 21.40 5.70 13.59
C VAL A 165 22.71 4.94 13.47
N GLU A 166 23.58 5.34 12.54
CA GLU A 166 24.89 4.69 12.37
C GLU A 166 25.78 4.77 13.62
N GLN A 167 25.71 5.89 14.36
CA GLN A 167 26.45 6.02 15.60
C GLN A 167 25.97 5.04 16.68
N ILE A 168 24.66 4.78 16.76
CA ILE A 168 24.08 3.80 17.67
C ILE A 168 24.46 2.38 17.22
N LEU A 169 24.28 2.07 15.94
CA LEU A 169 24.51 0.73 15.38
C LEU A 169 25.97 0.25 15.48
N LYS A 170 26.96 1.16 15.67
CA LYS A 170 28.35 0.77 15.99
C LYS A 170 28.47 -0.14 17.22
N GLY A 171 27.55 -0.03 18.17
CA GLY A 171 27.50 -0.87 19.38
C GLY A 171 26.76 -2.20 19.18
N GLU A 172 25.96 -2.32 18.12
CA GLU A 172 25.07 -3.46 17.88
C GLU A 172 25.78 -4.55 17.10
N LYS A 173 26.12 -5.66 17.77
CA LYS A 173 26.94 -6.74 17.18
C LYS A 173 26.29 -7.45 16.00
N GLU A 174 24.96 -7.49 15.97
CA GLU A 174 24.19 -8.15 14.91
C GLU A 174 23.84 -7.20 13.76
N ALA A 175 24.09 -5.89 13.91
CA ALA A 175 23.86 -4.92 12.86
C ALA A 175 24.99 -4.96 11.84
N ALA A 176 24.63 -5.12 10.57
CA ALA A 176 25.58 -4.94 9.47
C ALA A 176 26.08 -3.49 9.46
N LYS A 177 27.39 -3.30 9.29
CA LYS A 177 27.99 -1.97 9.18
C LYS A 177 27.67 -1.39 7.81
N ALA A 178 27.29 -0.11 7.76
CA ALA A 178 27.21 0.61 6.49
C ALA A 178 28.58 0.60 5.78
N PRO A 179 28.61 0.47 4.44
CA PRO A 179 29.84 0.61 3.67
C PRO A 179 30.50 1.97 3.92
N SER A 180 31.82 1.97 4.08
CA SER A 180 32.62 3.18 3.90
C SER A 180 32.87 3.33 2.40
N ASP A 181 32.23 4.30 1.77
CA ASP A 181 32.50 4.63 0.36
C ASP A 181 33.99 4.82 0.06
#